data_AF-A0A833D6H6-F1
#
_entry.id   AF-A0A833D6H6-F1
#
_cell.length_a   1.000
_cell.length_b   1.000
_cell.length_c   1.000
_cell.angle_alpha   90.00
_cell.angle_beta   90.00
_cell.angle_gamma   90.00
#
_symmetry.space_group_name_H-M   'P 1'
#
loop_
_entity.id
_entity.type
_entity.pdbx_description
1 polymer ?
#
loop_
_entity_poly.entity_id
_entity_poly.type
_entity_poly.pdbx_seq_one_letter_code
_entity_poly.pdbx_strand_id
1 'polypeptide(L)' 'KGFIGTAGMFNMTPADHMGLDLSAFKMLEIRKGDWTLVN' A
#
# COMPACT_ATOMS: atom_id res chain seq x y z
N LYS A 1 9.72 -3.61 13.28
CA LYS A 1 8.24 -3.57 13.27
C LYS A 1 7.79 -2.14 13.57
N GLY A 2 6.72 -1.67 12.92
CA GLY A 2 6.17 -0.33 13.11
C GLY A 2 6.91 0.79 12.38
N PHE A 3 7.67 0.48 11.32
CA PHE A 3 8.39 1.51 10.56
C PHE A 3 7.44 2.16 9.55
N ILE A 4 7.23 3.48 9.64
CA ILE A 4 6.38 4.24 8.72
C ILE A 4 7.20 4.70 7.52
N GLY A 5 6.85 4.20 6.33
CA GLY A 5 7.40 4.66 5.05
C GLY A 5 6.31 5.20 4.13
N THR A 6 6.70 5.59 2.91
CA THR A 6 5.78 6.19 1.92
C THR A 6 4.65 5.24 1.49
N ALA A 7 4.87 3.93 1.58
CA ALA A 7 3.90 2.90 1.21
C ALA A 7 3.04 2.40 2.39
N GLY A 8 3.26 2.86 3.62
CA GLY A 8 2.53 2.41 4.82
C GLY A 8 3.44 1.96 5.96
N MET A 9 2.89 1.15 6.86
CA MET A 9 3.61 0.62 8.02
C MET A 9 4.26 -0.73 7.71
N PHE A 10 5.58 -0.80 7.82
CA PHE A 10 6.36 -2.01 7.58
C PHE A 10 6.54 -2.84 8.87
N ASN A 11 6.17 -4.12 8.76
CA ASN A 11 6.25 -5.16 9.79
C ASN A 11 6.91 -6.44 9.26
N MET A 12 8.07 -6.31 8.62
CA MET A 12 8.82 -7.43 8.01
C MET A 12 9.19 -8.55 9.00
N THR A 13 9.35 -9.76 8.48
CA THR A 13 9.89 -10.94 9.15
C THR A 13 10.80 -11.72 8.20
N PRO A 14 11.63 -12.69 8.67
CA PRO A 14 12.41 -13.54 7.76
C PRO A 14 11.59 -14.35 6.75
N ALA A 15 10.30 -14.59 7.02
CA ALA A 15 9.39 -15.29 6.11
C ALA A 15 8.56 -14.33 5.24
N ASP A 16 8.49 -13.04 5.62
CA ASP A 16 7.75 -11.99 4.92
C ASP A 16 8.63 -10.75 4.77
N HIS A 17 9.28 -10.65 3.61
CA HIS A 17 10.16 -9.53 3.26
C HIS A 17 9.40 -8.27 2.81
N MET A 18 8.09 -8.35 2.61
CA MET A 18 7.25 -7.19 2.27
C MET A 18 6.84 -6.44 3.54
N GLY A 19 6.24 -7.17 4.48
CA GLY A 19 5.79 -6.61 5.76
C GLY A 19 4.72 -5.52 5.64
N LEU A 20 3.99 -5.46 4.51
CA LEU A 20 2.85 -4.57 4.29
C LEU A 20 1.55 -5.39 4.32
N ASP A 21 0.48 -4.82 4.87
CA ASP A 21 -0.86 -5.40 4.83
C ASP A 21 -1.74 -4.70 3.79
N LEU A 22 -3.00 -5.15 3.65
CA LEU A 22 -3.94 -4.61 2.67
C LEU A 22 -4.25 -3.11 2.85
N SER A 23 -4.01 -2.53 4.04
CA SER A 23 -4.22 -1.10 4.27
C SER A 23 -3.24 -0.23 3.46
N ALA A 24 -2.07 -0.77 3.12
CA ALA A 24 -1.04 -0.14 2.29
C ALA A 24 -1.45 0.03 0.82
N PHE A 25 -2.42 -0.75 0.35
CA PHE A 25 -2.83 -0.77 -1.05
C PHE A 25 -4.10 0.06 -1.26
N LYS A 26 -4.18 0.73 -2.41
CA LYS A 26 -5.36 1.48 -2.87
C LYS A 26 -5.66 1.07 -4.31
N MET A 27 -6.94 0.85 -4.60
CA MET A 27 -7.40 0.60 -5.96
C MET A 27 -7.67 1.94 -6.65
N LEU A 28 -7.12 2.10 -7.84
CA LEU A 28 -7.28 3.28 -8.67
C LEU A 28 -7.88 2.89 -10.02
N GLU A 29 -8.62 3.82 -10.61
CA GLU A 29 -9.09 3.76 -11.98
C GLU A 29 -8.77 5.06 -12.72
N ILE A 30 -8.76 5.01 -14.05
CA ILE A 30 -8.56 6.19 -14.88
C ILE A 30 -9.91 6.82 -15.23
N ARG A 31 -10.13 8.08 -14.85
CA ARG A 31 -11.28 8.89 -15.27
C ARG A 31 -10.77 10.16 -15.94
N LYS A 32 -11.14 10.35 -17.21
CA LYS A 32 -10.76 11.54 -18.02
C LYS A 32 -9.24 11.79 -18.08
N GLY A 33 -8.44 10.74 -18.04
CA GLY A 33 -6.98 10.82 -18.11
C GLY A 33 -6.27 10.92 -16.76
N ASP A 34 -7.00 11.04 -15.65
CA ASP A 34 -6.44 11.12 -14.30
C ASP A 34 -6.77 9.89 -13.44
N TRP A 35 -5.91 9.64 -12.44
CA TRP A 35 -6.15 8.63 -11.42
C TRP A 35 -7.27 9.05 -10.46
N THR A 36 -8.23 8.17 -10.22
CA THR A 36 -9.30 8.33 -9.23
C THR A 36 -9.36 7.11 -8.33
N LEU A 37 -9.66 7.30 -7.04
CA LEU A 37 -9.95 6.19 -6.13
C LEU A 37 -11.21 5.45 -6.58
N VAL A 38 -11.13 4.12 -6.62
CA VAL A 38 -12.29 3.27 -6.85
C VAL A 38 -13.23 3.38 -5.65
N ASN A 39 -14.53 3.56 -5.92
CA ASN A 39 -15.60 3.57 -4.92
C ASN A 39 -16.21 2.17 -4.75
#